data_AF-A0A550HS19-F1
#
_entry.id   AF-A0A550HS19-F1
#
_cell.length_a   1.000
_cell.length_b   1.000
_cell.length_c   1.000
_cell.angle_alpha   90.00
_cell.angle_beta   90.00
_cell.angle_gamma   90.00
#
_symmetry.space_group_name_H-M   'P 1'
#
loop_
_entity.id
_entity.type
_entity.pdbx_description
1 polymer ?
#
loop_
_entity_poly.entity_id
_entity_poly.type
_entity_poly.pdbx_seq_one_letter_code
_entity_poly.pdbx_strand_id
1 'polypeptide(L)'
;MNTVNRRRVTYVTLILFILIIGISFFQNFGKSQDFPLILNPKFKYFTKDPQTGMQRPFLWEATYTLGPNDSGFLRRDIVADNECLGLHLYQDGANDTYAWANIHVKQAIRGSDVSKLLRSNVSFWIYPTFSFVHDINSKEPWNVFGLEVNDGAHIIWFIFSDSAEQTYQLRNHRIVHTNLPLNQWSYVKLDIAEEYAKAGWEEPSDLSFILISGATKMTPGTYAGYFREINVYTEQEGY
;
A
#
# COMPACT_ATOMS: atom_id res chain seq x y z
N MET A 1 24.68 -58.40 14.86
CA MET A 1 24.06 -57.87 13.62
C MET A 1 25.18 -57.67 12.58
N ASN A 2 25.21 -58.47 11.52
CA ASN A 2 26.34 -58.54 10.59
C ASN A 2 26.58 -57.22 9.86
N THR A 3 27.84 -56.82 9.72
CA THR A 3 28.31 -55.60 9.03
C THR A 3 27.76 -55.44 7.60
N VAL A 4 27.44 -56.57 6.95
CA VAL A 4 26.80 -56.64 5.64
C VAL A 4 25.35 -56.10 5.65
N ASN A 5 24.58 -56.36 6.71
CA ASN A 5 23.21 -55.84 6.85
C ASN A 5 23.20 -54.33 7.12
N ARG A 6 24.21 -53.81 7.83
CA ARG A 6 24.36 -52.36 8.06
C ARG A 6 24.58 -51.60 6.75
N ARG A 7 25.49 -52.08 5.88
CA ARG A 7 25.76 -51.45 4.58
C ARG A 7 24.54 -51.45 3.66
N ARG A 8 23.78 -52.55 3.61
CA ARG A 8 22.55 -52.63 2.79
C ARG A 8 21.49 -51.64 3.25
N VAL A 9 21.27 -51.52 4.55
CA VAL A 9 20.33 -50.54 5.10
C VAL A 9 20.76 -49.11 4.77
N THR A 10 22.06 -48.79 4.85
CA THR A 10 22.59 -47.47 4.49
C THR A 10 22.37 -47.12 3.02
N TYR A 11 22.58 -48.07 2.09
CA TYR A 11 22.33 -47.79 0.67
C TYR A 11 20.84 -47.59 0.37
N VAL A 12 19.96 -48.38 1.01
CA VAL A 12 18.51 -48.24 0.83
C VAL A 12 18.02 -46.89 1.36
N THR A 13 18.47 -46.45 2.54
CA THR A 13 18.10 -45.12 3.05
C THR A 13 18.65 -43.98 2.20
N LEU A 14 19.89 -44.09 1.69
CA LEU A 14 20.46 -43.08 0.82
C LEU A 14 19.67 -42.93 -0.48
N ILE A 15 19.28 -44.06 -1.10
CA ILE A 15 18.45 -44.07 -2.31
C ILE A 15 17.08 -43.48 -2.02
N LEU A 16 16.47 -43.80 -0.88
CA LEU A 16 15.19 -43.25 -0.47
C LEU A 16 15.25 -41.73 -0.31
N PHE A 17 16.32 -41.22 0.31
CA PHE A 17 16.55 -39.77 0.45
C PHE A 17 16.74 -39.08 -0.89
N ILE A 18 17.54 -39.66 -1.79
CA ILE A 18 17.74 -39.12 -3.14
C ILE A 18 16.42 -39.07 -3.91
N LEU A 19 15.57 -40.10 -3.79
CA LEU A 19 14.23 -40.13 -4.39
C LEU A 19 13.30 -39.07 -3.80
N ILE A 20 13.25 -38.91 -2.47
CA ILE A 20 12.43 -37.88 -1.81
C ILE A 20 12.88 -36.48 -2.22
N ILE A 21 14.20 -36.23 -2.24
CA ILE A 21 14.76 -34.95 -2.66
C ILE A 21 14.47 -34.71 -4.15
N GLY A 22 14.63 -35.72 -4.99
CA GLY A 22 14.34 -35.64 -6.42
C GLY A 22 12.86 -35.34 -6.70
N ILE A 23 11.94 -36.03 -6.02
CA ILE A 23 10.49 -35.79 -6.16
C ILE A 23 10.14 -34.39 -5.64
N SER A 24 10.65 -33.99 -4.48
CA SER A 24 10.40 -32.66 -3.91
C SER A 24 10.97 -31.56 -4.81
N PHE A 25 12.15 -31.76 -5.38
CA PHE A 25 12.75 -30.85 -6.35
C PHE A 25 11.88 -30.77 -7.60
N PHE A 26 11.54 -31.88 -8.27
CA PHE A 26 10.67 -31.84 -9.45
C PHE A 26 9.28 -31.25 -9.19
N GLN A 27 8.72 -31.43 -8.00
CA GLN A 27 7.43 -30.85 -7.62
C GLN A 27 7.49 -29.34 -7.38
N ASN A 28 8.67 -28.79 -7.06
CA ASN A 28 8.85 -27.38 -6.71
C ASN A 28 9.70 -26.61 -7.73
N PHE A 29 10.46 -27.29 -8.57
CA PHE A 29 11.32 -26.72 -9.59
C PHE A 29 10.45 -26.21 -10.73
N GLY A 30 10.47 -24.90 -10.95
CA GLY A 30 9.61 -24.25 -11.95
C GLY A 30 8.22 -23.85 -11.45
N LYS A 31 7.84 -24.20 -10.21
CA LYS A 31 6.75 -23.48 -9.54
C LYS A 31 7.32 -22.14 -9.10
N SER A 32 7.06 -21.09 -9.86
CA SER A 32 7.24 -19.73 -9.37
C SER A 32 6.49 -19.64 -8.04
N GLN A 33 7.20 -19.45 -6.93
CA GLN A 33 6.53 -18.94 -5.75
C GLN A 33 5.83 -17.66 -6.20
N ASP A 34 4.49 -17.61 -6.10
CA ASP A 34 3.75 -16.37 -6.31
C ASP A 34 4.36 -15.35 -5.34
N PHE A 35 5.13 -14.41 -5.88
CA PHE A 35 5.65 -13.32 -5.09
C PHE A 35 4.47 -12.51 -4.55
N PRO A 36 4.52 -12.03 -3.30
CA PRO A 36 3.44 -11.23 -2.76
C PRO A 36 3.30 -9.95 -3.60
N LEU A 37 2.05 -9.64 -3.99
CA LEU A 37 1.73 -8.47 -4.81
C LEU A 37 2.14 -7.15 -4.16
N ILE A 38 2.09 -7.11 -2.82
CA ILE A 38 2.53 -5.98 -2.01
C ILE A 38 3.76 -6.40 -1.20
N LEU A 39 4.88 -5.73 -1.45
CA LEU A 39 6.13 -5.96 -0.71
C LEU A 39 6.13 -5.18 0.61
N ASN A 40 6.76 -5.76 1.64
CA ASN A 40 6.84 -5.16 2.99
C ASN A 40 5.47 -4.69 3.56
N PRO A 41 4.41 -5.53 3.51
CA PRO A 41 3.04 -5.12 3.79
C PRO A 41 2.78 -4.62 5.22
N LYS A 42 3.66 -4.98 6.17
CA LYS A 42 3.58 -4.59 7.59
C LYS A 42 4.55 -3.44 7.96
N PHE A 43 5.23 -2.86 6.96
CA PHE A 43 6.21 -1.80 7.13
C PHE A 43 7.30 -2.09 8.19
N LYS A 44 7.67 -3.37 8.36
CA LYS A 44 8.63 -3.79 9.39
C LYS A 44 10.07 -3.42 9.07
N TYR A 45 10.36 -3.13 7.82
CA TYR A 45 11.72 -2.83 7.36
C TYR A 45 11.74 -1.43 6.76
N PHE A 46 12.73 -0.63 7.19
CA PHE A 46 12.98 0.70 6.69
C PHE A 46 14.40 0.79 6.15
N THR A 47 14.60 1.65 5.17
CA THR A 47 15.91 1.99 4.63
C THR A 47 16.02 3.51 4.54
N LYS A 48 17.24 4.00 4.30
CA LYS A 48 17.45 5.40 3.95
C LYS A 48 17.54 5.53 2.44
N ASP A 49 16.91 6.56 1.92
CA ASP A 49 17.13 6.98 0.55
C ASP A 49 18.60 7.46 0.41
N PRO A 50 19.37 6.95 -0.54
CA PRO A 50 20.78 7.29 -0.67
C PRO A 50 21.02 8.72 -1.18
N GLN A 51 20.04 9.35 -1.83
CA GLN A 51 20.16 10.71 -2.35
C GLN A 51 19.75 11.74 -1.31
N THR A 52 18.62 11.52 -0.62
CA THR A 52 18.06 12.50 0.32
C THR A 52 18.41 12.21 1.78
N GLY A 53 18.85 10.99 2.09
CA GLY A 53 19.07 10.52 3.48
C GLY A 53 17.78 10.27 4.27
N MET A 54 16.61 10.56 3.70
CA MET A 54 15.30 10.38 4.36
C MET A 54 14.95 8.91 4.53
N GLN A 55 14.19 8.59 5.58
CA GLN A 55 13.71 7.22 5.78
C GLN A 55 12.55 6.89 4.83
N ARG A 56 12.49 5.63 4.40
CA ARG A 56 11.36 5.06 3.65
C ARG A 56 11.19 3.57 3.98
N PRO A 57 9.99 3.00 3.84
CA PRO A 57 9.83 1.56 3.93
C PRO A 57 10.70 0.85 2.88
N PHE A 58 11.35 -0.24 3.26
CA PHE A 58 12.16 -1.03 2.34
C PHE A 58 11.28 -1.55 1.19
N LEU A 59 11.78 -1.45 -0.05
CA LEU A 59 11.08 -1.77 -1.31
C LEU A 59 9.91 -0.86 -1.68
N TRP A 60 9.77 0.29 -1.01
CA TRP A 60 8.85 1.35 -1.40
C TRP A 60 9.62 2.60 -1.78
N GLU A 61 9.16 3.31 -2.81
CA GLU A 61 9.65 4.64 -3.16
C GLU A 61 8.97 5.68 -2.27
N ALA A 62 9.67 6.75 -1.93
CA ALA A 62 9.10 7.88 -1.19
C ALA A 62 9.42 9.16 -1.93
N THR A 63 8.40 9.97 -2.22
CA THR A 63 8.55 11.28 -2.84
C THR A 63 7.81 12.32 -2.01
N TYR A 64 8.37 13.53 -2.01
CA TYR A 64 7.89 14.65 -1.21
C TYR A 64 7.78 15.87 -2.12
N THR A 65 6.62 16.52 -2.13
CA THR A 65 6.45 17.86 -2.70
C THR A 65 6.29 18.80 -1.52
N LEU A 66 7.24 19.71 -1.30
CA LEU A 66 7.27 20.59 -0.14
C LEU A 66 7.68 22.00 -0.59
N GLY A 67 6.97 23.02 -0.13
CA GLY A 67 7.41 24.41 -0.20
C GLY A 67 8.58 24.71 0.75
N PRO A 68 9.14 25.93 0.72
CA PRO A 68 10.35 26.28 1.47
C PRO A 68 10.28 26.11 2.99
N ASN A 69 9.10 26.29 3.61
CA ASN A 69 8.92 26.08 5.05
C ASN A 69 7.95 24.94 5.39
N ASP A 70 7.54 24.16 4.39
CA ASP A 70 6.84 22.91 4.62
C ASP A 70 7.81 21.86 5.13
N SER A 71 7.29 20.85 5.82
CA SER A 71 8.10 19.69 6.18
C SER A 71 7.32 18.40 6.02
N GLY A 72 8.03 17.34 5.67
CA GLY A 72 7.43 16.03 5.48
C GLY A 72 8.45 14.95 5.83
N PHE A 73 8.02 13.93 6.57
CA PHE A 73 8.87 12.78 6.85
C PHE A 73 8.05 11.51 7.07
N LEU A 74 8.70 10.38 6.79
CA LEU A 74 8.21 9.05 7.11
C LEU A 74 8.93 8.54 8.34
N ARG A 75 8.21 7.84 9.22
CA ARG A 75 8.79 7.22 10.41
C ARG A 75 8.09 5.91 10.73
N ARG A 76 8.82 5.02 11.38
CA ARG A 76 8.20 3.94 12.15
C ARG A 76 7.68 4.49 13.47
N ASP A 77 6.39 4.38 13.70
CA ASP A 77 5.75 4.81 14.93
C ASP A 77 5.12 3.65 15.70
N ILE A 78 4.78 3.93 16.96
CA ILE A 78 3.93 3.08 17.79
C ILE A 78 2.71 3.91 18.18
N VAL A 79 1.53 3.52 17.71
CA VAL A 79 0.25 4.20 18.00
C VAL A 79 -0.71 3.19 18.59
N ALA A 80 -1.20 3.45 19.81
CA ALA A 80 -2.03 2.52 20.57
C ALA A 80 -1.44 1.09 20.57
N ASP A 81 -0.16 0.97 20.95
CA ASP A 81 0.62 -0.28 21.04
C ASP A 81 0.84 -1.04 19.72
N ASN A 82 0.59 -0.41 18.57
CA ASN A 82 0.82 -1.02 17.26
C ASN A 82 1.98 -0.33 16.52
N GLU A 83 3.00 -1.10 16.15
CA GLU A 83 4.02 -0.63 15.20
C GLU A 83 3.38 -0.34 13.84
N CYS A 84 3.67 0.83 13.26
CA CYS A 84 3.08 1.30 12.02
C CYS A 84 4.01 2.22 11.22
N LEU A 85 3.67 2.45 9.96
CA LEU A 85 4.21 3.52 9.15
C LEU A 85 3.43 4.81 9.43
N GLY A 86 4.10 5.85 9.90
CA GLY A 86 3.57 7.20 10.02
C GLY A 86 3.99 8.09 8.86
N LEU A 87 3.01 8.78 8.26
CA LEU A 87 3.20 9.86 7.30
C LEU A 87 2.97 11.17 8.06
N HIS A 88 4.01 12.00 8.21
CA HIS A 88 3.95 13.25 8.96
C HIS A 88 4.24 14.42 8.04
N LEU A 89 3.28 15.31 7.88
CA LEU A 89 3.33 16.46 6.99
C LEU A 89 3.00 17.74 7.75
N TYR A 90 3.69 18.83 7.44
CA TYR A 90 3.36 20.17 7.85
C TYR A 90 3.26 21.07 6.61
N GLN A 91 2.17 21.83 6.53
CA GLN A 91 1.91 22.80 5.48
C GLN A 91 1.76 24.19 6.11
N ASP A 92 2.60 25.14 5.70
CA ASP A 92 2.73 26.46 6.33
C ASP A 92 1.66 27.48 5.89
N GLY A 93 0.97 27.23 4.78
CA GLY A 93 -0.05 28.13 4.22
C GLY A 93 0.53 29.31 3.46
N ALA A 94 1.83 29.31 3.14
CA ALA A 94 2.47 30.37 2.40
C ALA A 94 1.88 30.46 0.98
N ASN A 95 1.75 31.70 0.49
CA ASN A 95 1.35 31.93 -0.89
C ASN A 95 2.57 31.87 -1.81
N ASP A 96 3.15 30.67 -1.95
CA ASP A 96 4.25 30.40 -2.85
C ASP A 96 3.80 29.60 -4.10
N THR A 97 4.76 29.12 -4.89
CA THR A 97 4.52 28.37 -6.13
C THR A 97 4.00 26.95 -5.89
N TYR A 98 4.13 26.42 -4.68
CA TYR A 98 3.72 25.07 -4.30
C TYR A 98 2.27 25.13 -3.80
N ALA A 99 1.34 24.66 -4.63
CA ALA A 99 -0.07 24.61 -4.24
C ALA A 99 -0.35 23.54 -3.17
N TRP A 100 0.55 22.55 -3.03
CA TRP A 100 0.43 21.38 -2.17
C TRP A 100 1.75 21.06 -1.48
N ALA A 101 1.66 20.69 -0.21
CA ALA A 101 2.61 19.78 0.41
C ALA A 101 2.08 18.35 0.34
N ASN A 102 2.91 17.37 -0.01
CA ASN A 102 2.51 15.96 -0.04
C ASN A 102 3.65 14.99 0.27
N ILE A 103 3.24 13.80 0.71
CA ILE A 103 4.08 12.62 0.90
C ILE A 103 3.43 11.47 0.13
N HIS A 104 4.15 10.91 -0.82
CA HIS A 104 3.73 9.73 -1.58
C HIS A 104 4.68 8.57 -1.29
N VAL A 105 4.13 7.45 -0.79
CA VAL A 105 4.86 6.20 -0.56
C VAL A 105 4.36 5.17 -1.55
N LYS A 106 5.18 4.86 -2.56
CA LYS A 106 4.75 4.21 -3.80
C LYS A 106 5.35 2.82 -3.99
N GLN A 107 4.54 1.91 -4.55
CA GLN A 107 4.99 0.68 -5.19
C GLN A 107 4.36 0.60 -6.59
N ALA A 108 5.16 0.32 -7.61
CA ALA A 108 4.67 0.09 -8.96
C ALA A 108 4.27 -1.38 -9.15
N ILE A 109 3.10 -1.63 -9.72
CA ILE A 109 2.55 -2.95 -10.00
C ILE A 109 2.29 -3.02 -11.50
N ARG A 110 2.71 -4.10 -12.16
CA ARG A 110 2.78 -4.16 -13.63
C ARG A 110 2.31 -5.49 -14.19
N GLY A 111 1.81 -5.45 -15.42
CA GLY A 111 1.40 -6.63 -16.18
C GLY A 111 0.39 -7.52 -15.45
N SER A 112 0.66 -8.83 -15.42
CA SER A 112 -0.25 -9.81 -14.82
C SER A 112 -0.52 -9.58 -13.33
N ASP A 113 0.39 -8.91 -12.62
CA ASP A 113 0.22 -8.63 -11.20
C ASP A 113 -0.85 -7.57 -10.94
N VAL A 114 -1.09 -6.65 -11.89
CA VAL A 114 -2.22 -5.72 -11.80
C VAL A 114 -3.53 -6.48 -11.88
N SER A 115 -3.68 -7.37 -12.85
CA SER A 115 -4.89 -8.19 -12.97
C SER A 115 -5.12 -9.11 -11.76
N LYS A 116 -4.05 -9.58 -11.10
CA LYS A 116 -4.16 -10.33 -9.82
C LYS A 116 -4.61 -9.41 -8.68
N LEU A 117 -4.07 -8.20 -8.58
CA LEU A 117 -4.47 -7.21 -7.57
C LEU A 117 -5.94 -6.83 -7.72
N LEU A 118 -6.38 -6.52 -8.93
CA LEU A 118 -7.77 -6.12 -9.22
C LEU A 118 -8.79 -7.23 -8.92
N ARG A 119 -8.38 -8.50 -9.02
CA ARG A 119 -9.22 -9.66 -8.64
C ARG A 119 -9.09 -10.06 -7.17
N SER A 120 -8.27 -9.36 -6.39
CA SER A 120 -8.03 -9.66 -5.00
C SER A 120 -8.76 -8.68 -4.09
N ASN A 121 -9.08 -9.13 -2.88
CA ASN A 121 -9.49 -8.24 -1.82
C ASN A 121 -8.25 -7.52 -1.28
N VAL A 122 -8.26 -6.19 -1.34
CA VAL A 122 -7.24 -5.35 -0.74
C VAL A 122 -7.78 -4.78 0.56
N SER A 123 -7.03 -4.93 1.64
CA SER A 123 -7.47 -4.44 2.95
C SER A 123 -6.35 -3.83 3.77
N PHE A 124 -6.73 -2.95 4.68
CA PHE A 124 -5.80 -2.12 5.42
C PHE A 124 -6.18 -2.03 6.88
N TRP A 125 -5.17 -1.83 7.73
CA TRP A 125 -5.32 -1.29 9.07
C TRP A 125 -4.83 0.15 9.12
N ILE A 126 -5.74 1.08 9.40
CA ILE A 126 -5.54 2.53 9.21
C ILE A 126 -5.91 3.28 10.49
N TYR A 127 -5.18 4.36 10.76
CA TYR A 127 -5.45 5.30 11.86
C TYR A 127 -5.40 6.74 11.31
N PRO A 128 -6.55 7.32 10.92
CA PRO A 128 -6.62 8.72 10.50
C PRO A 128 -6.60 9.64 11.73
N THR A 129 -5.96 10.81 11.65
CA THR A 129 -5.94 11.79 12.77
C THR A 129 -6.62 13.11 12.46
N PHE A 130 -7.04 13.33 11.21
CA PHE A 130 -7.65 14.57 10.76
C PHE A 130 -8.77 14.29 9.76
N SER A 131 -9.75 15.19 9.74
CA SER A 131 -10.87 15.14 8.81
C SER A 131 -10.47 15.57 7.40
N PHE A 132 -11.15 15.02 6.40
CA PHE A 132 -11.04 15.46 5.01
C PHE A 132 -11.73 16.82 4.82
N VAL A 133 -11.08 17.70 4.05
CA VAL A 133 -11.54 19.04 3.73
C VAL A 133 -11.43 19.24 2.23
N HIS A 134 -12.46 19.82 1.63
CA HIS A 134 -12.53 20.11 0.20
C HIS A 134 -13.30 21.41 -0.05
N ASP A 135 -13.09 22.01 -1.22
CA ASP A 135 -13.87 23.15 -1.67
C ASP A 135 -15.34 22.76 -1.88
N ILE A 136 -16.27 23.49 -1.25
CA ILE A 136 -17.69 23.12 -1.29
C ILE A 136 -18.30 23.18 -2.69
N ASN A 137 -17.77 24.03 -3.57
CA ASN A 137 -18.30 24.29 -4.91
C ASN A 137 -17.62 23.39 -5.96
N SER A 138 -16.29 23.40 -6.02
CA SER A 138 -15.55 22.62 -7.03
C SER A 138 -15.36 21.16 -6.62
N LYS A 139 -15.56 20.83 -5.34
CA LYS A 139 -15.25 19.53 -4.72
C LYS A 139 -13.78 19.16 -4.75
N GLU A 140 -12.90 20.10 -5.08
CA GLU A 140 -11.45 19.88 -5.08
C GLU A 140 -10.94 19.64 -3.65
N PRO A 141 -10.20 18.55 -3.39
CA PRO A 141 -9.56 18.28 -2.12
C PRO A 141 -8.65 19.44 -1.67
N TRP A 142 -8.70 19.79 -0.39
CA TRP A 142 -7.72 20.68 0.23
C TRP A 142 -6.73 19.94 1.10
N ASN A 143 -7.08 18.76 1.60
CA ASN A 143 -6.15 17.83 2.22
C ASN A 143 -6.51 16.39 1.84
N VAL A 144 -5.65 15.44 2.19
CA VAL A 144 -5.90 14.03 1.96
C VAL A 144 -5.07 13.17 2.90
N PHE A 145 -5.67 12.09 3.39
CA PHE A 145 -4.96 10.94 3.93
C PHE A 145 -5.64 9.69 3.38
N GLY A 146 -4.87 8.84 2.71
CA GLY A 146 -5.51 7.90 1.80
C GLY A 146 -4.59 6.94 1.07
N LEU A 147 -5.23 6.18 0.18
CA LEU A 147 -4.61 5.42 -0.88
C LEU A 147 -4.89 6.12 -2.22
N GLU A 148 -3.86 6.34 -3.01
CA GLU A 148 -3.96 6.67 -4.42
C GLU A 148 -3.63 5.44 -5.28
N VAL A 149 -4.51 5.14 -6.23
CA VAL A 149 -4.26 4.22 -7.35
C VAL A 149 -4.16 5.06 -8.61
N ASN A 150 -3.03 4.98 -9.30
CA ASN A 150 -2.73 5.83 -10.44
C ASN A 150 -2.15 5.01 -11.59
N ASP A 151 -2.89 4.91 -12.69
CA ASP A 151 -2.48 4.16 -13.89
C ASP A 151 -1.81 5.03 -14.97
N GLY A 152 -1.62 6.33 -14.70
CA GLY A 152 -1.07 7.32 -15.62
C GLY A 152 -2.11 8.05 -16.49
N ALA A 153 -3.32 7.51 -16.64
CA ALA A 153 -4.45 8.13 -17.32
C ALA A 153 -5.57 8.57 -16.35
N HIS A 154 -5.77 7.77 -15.30
CA HIS A 154 -6.80 7.90 -14.28
C HIS A 154 -6.19 7.79 -12.89
N ILE A 155 -6.88 8.43 -11.94
CA ILE A 155 -6.52 8.43 -10.53
C ILE A 155 -7.75 8.05 -9.71
N ILE A 156 -7.58 7.15 -8.75
CA ILE A 156 -8.57 6.87 -7.71
C ILE A 156 -7.96 7.21 -6.37
N TRP A 157 -8.59 8.10 -5.60
CA TRP A 157 -8.28 8.33 -4.20
C TRP A 157 -9.32 7.65 -3.31
N PHE A 158 -8.85 6.78 -2.44
CA PHE A 158 -9.60 6.32 -1.28
C PHE A 158 -9.19 7.16 -0.08
N ILE A 159 -10.10 7.99 0.41
CA ILE A 159 -9.86 8.96 1.47
C ILE A 159 -10.39 8.41 2.79
N PHE A 160 -9.51 8.36 3.79
CA PHE A 160 -9.80 7.83 5.12
C PHE A 160 -10.05 8.97 6.10
N SER A 161 -11.31 9.21 6.47
CA SER A 161 -11.68 10.30 7.38
C SER A 161 -13.03 10.03 8.05
N ASP A 162 -13.41 10.84 9.03
CA ASP A 162 -14.71 10.79 9.73
C ASP A 162 -15.87 11.41 8.94
N SER A 163 -15.65 11.77 7.68
CA SER A 163 -16.69 12.28 6.80
C SER A 163 -17.64 11.16 6.36
N ALA A 164 -18.87 11.55 6.00
CA ALA A 164 -19.83 10.62 5.44
C ALA A 164 -19.29 9.94 4.16
N GLU A 165 -19.66 8.68 3.98
CA GLU A 165 -19.33 7.94 2.76
C GLU A 165 -19.93 8.65 1.56
N GLN A 166 -19.08 8.91 0.58
CA GLN A 166 -19.45 9.61 -0.64
C GLN A 166 -18.43 9.25 -1.71
N THR A 167 -18.92 9.06 -2.93
CA THR A 167 -18.06 8.91 -4.10
C THR A 167 -18.42 9.94 -5.13
N TYR A 168 -17.42 10.60 -5.72
CA TYR A 168 -17.60 11.57 -6.79
C TYR A 168 -16.42 11.56 -7.76
N GLN A 169 -16.60 12.24 -8.88
CA GLN A 169 -15.69 12.22 -10.01
C GLN A 169 -15.29 13.66 -10.39
N LEU A 170 -13.99 13.92 -10.44
CA LEU A 170 -13.36 15.15 -10.91
C LEU A 170 -12.57 14.85 -12.19
N ARG A 171 -13.21 14.97 -13.37
CA ARG A 171 -12.58 14.58 -14.65
C ARG A 171 -12.07 13.12 -14.59
N ASN A 172 -10.76 12.89 -14.72
CA ASN A 172 -10.12 11.58 -14.65
C ASN A 172 -9.72 11.17 -13.23
N HIS A 173 -10.19 11.89 -12.21
CA HIS A 173 -9.86 11.65 -10.82
C HIS A 173 -11.13 11.26 -10.05
N ARG A 174 -11.18 10.01 -9.60
CA ARG A 174 -12.28 9.48 -8.79
C ARG A 174 -11.94 9.60 -7.31
N ILE A 175 -12.85 10.15 -6.52
CA ILE A 175 -12.69 10.30 -5.07
C ILE A 175 -13.71 9.42 -4.37
N VAL A 176 -13.23 8.52 -3.51
CA VAL A 176 -14.03 7.59 -2.71
C VAL A 176 -13.76 7.87 -1.23
N HIS A 177 -14.77 8.37 -0.50
CA HIS A 177 -14.67 8.58 0.93
C HIS A 177 -15.03 7.29 1.67
N THR A 178 -14.13 6.86 2.53
CA THR A 178 -14.37 5.79 3.49
C THR A 178 -14.53 6.42 4.88
N ASN A 179 -15.71 6.27 5.48
CA ASN A 179 -16.00 6.77 6.81
C ASN A 179 -15.26 5.93 7.85
N LEU A 180 -14.25 6.52 8.50
CA LEU A 180 -13.44 5.93 9.55
C LEU A 180 -13.34 6.89 10.73
N PRO A 181 -13.54 6.43 11.98
CA PRO A 181 -13.37 7.29 13.15
C PRO A 181 -11.93 7.80 13.25
N LEU A 182 -11.78 9.08 13.59
CA LEU A 182 -10.46 9.65 13.87
C LEU A 182 -9.87 9.06 15.15
N ASN A 183 -8.55 8.96 15.17
CA ASN A 183 -7.76 8.53 16.31
C ASN A 183 -8.09 7.10 16.80
N GLN A 184 -8.51 6.23 15.87
CA GLN A 184 -8.81 4.84 16.15
C GLN A 184 -8.34 3.93 15.00
N TRP A 185 -7.77 2.78 15.35
CA TRP A 185 -7.44 1.74 14.38
C TRP A 185 -8.71 1.16 13.77
N SER A 186 -8.81 1.25 12.45
CA SER A 186 -9.92 0.71 11.69
C SER A 186 -9.41 -0.26 10.62
N TYR A 187 -10.16 -1.35 10.42
CA TYR A 187 -9.93 -2.27 9.33
C TYR A 187 -10.87 -1.92 8.16
N VAL A 188 -10.30 -1.69 6.99
CA VAL A 188 -11.06 -1.37 5.77
C VAL A 188 -10.71 -2.36 4.66
N LYS A 189 -11.72 -2.75 3.88
CA LYS A 189 -11.56 -3.48 2.63
C LYS A 189 -11.91 -2.54 1.48
N LEU A 190 -11.10 -2.55 0.43
CA LEU A 190 -11.28 -1.75 -0.77
C LEU A 190 -11.40 -2.68 -1.98
N ASP A 191 -12.36 -2.39 -2.83
CA ASP A 191 -12.51 -3.03 -4.14
C ASP A 191 -12.08 -2.04 -5.23
N ILE A 192 -10.85 -2.20 -5.69
CA ILE A 192 -10.26 -1.29 -6.69
C ILE A 192 -10.92 -1.52 -8.05
N ALA A 193 -11.21 -2.78 -8.41
CA ALA A 193 -11.81 -3.12 -9.69
C ALA A 193 -13.24 -2.60 -9.81
N GLU A 194 -14.02 -2.68 -8.72
CA GLU A 194 -15.37 -2.12 -8.68
C GLU A 194 -15.35 -0.61 -8.94
N GLU A 195 -14.38 0.12 -8.41
CA GLU A 195 -14.29 1.56 -8.63
C GLU A 195 -13.87 1.93 -10.07
N TYR A 196 -13.02 1.14 -10.73
CA TYR A 196 -12.77 1.25 -12.18
C TYR A 196 -14.06 1.00 -12.98
N ALA A 197 -14.79 -0.07 -12.67
CA ALA A 197 -16.02 -0.43 -13.36
C ALA A 197 -17.11 0.65 -13.19
N LYS A 198 -17.30 1.18 -11.97
CA LYS A 198 -18.23 2.28 -11.68
C LYS A 198 -17.85 3.58 -12.39
N ALA A 199 -16.57 3.80 -12.68
CA ALA A 199 -16.10 4.95 -13.44
C ALA A 199 -16.24 4.77 -14.96
N GLY A 200 -16.54 3.56 -15.43
CA GLY A 200 -16.57 3.22 -16.85
C GLY A 200 -15.18 3.17 -17.47
N TRP A 201 -14.15 2.90 -16.67
CA TRP A 201 -12.77 2.80 -17.12
C TRP A 201 -12.38 1.36 -17.41
N GLU A 202 -11.49 1.17 -18.38
CA GLU A 202 -10.87 -0.12 -18.64
C GLU A 202 -9.86 -0.46 -17.56
N GLU A 203 -9.69 -1.76 -17.25
CA GLU A 203 -8.66 -2.21 -16.32
C GLU A 203 -7.26 -1.88 -16.88
N PRO A 204 -6.37 -1.25 -16.09
CA PRO A 204 -5.05 -0.87 -16.56
C PRO A 204 -4.10 -2.08 -16.61
N SER A 205 -3.08 -2.00 -17.46
CA SER A 205 -1.97 -2.97 -17.47
C SER A 205 -0.91 -2.68 -16.40
N ASP A 206 -0.82 -1.42 -15.95
CA ASP A 206 0.20 -0.92 -15.04
C ASP A 206 -0.45 0.10 -14.10
N LEU A 207 -0.13 0.04 -12.82
CA LEU A 207 -0.57 1.06 -11.87
C LEU A 207 0.48 1.32 -10.79
N SER A 208 0.39 2.51 -10.22
CA SER A 208 1.11 2.90 -9.01
C SER A 208 0.15 2.79 -7.84
N PHE A 209 0.57 2.06 -6.81
CA PHE A 209 -0.13 1.93 -5.54
C PHE A 209 0.56 2.81 -4.51
N ILE A 210 -0.10 3.87 -4.05
CA ILE A 210 0.55 4.99 -3.36
C ILE A 210 -0.18 5.30 -2.06
N LEU A 211 0.51 5.20 -0.92
CA LEU A 211 0.00 5.72 0.35
C LEU A 211 0.26 7.22 0.38
N ILE A 212 -0.77 8.02 0.67
CA ILE A 212 -0.70 9.46 0.54
C ILE A 212 -1.10 10.18 1.83
N SER A 213 -0.38 11.28 2.10
CA SER A 213 -0.82 12.35 2.98
C SER A 213 -0.48 13.67 2.30
N GLY A 214 -1.42 14.61 2.25
CA GLY A 214 -1.25 15.87 1.55
C GLY A 214 -2.14 16.97 2.12
N ALA A 215 -1.69 18.21 1.93
CA ALA A 215 -2.46 19.40 2.25
C ALA A 215 -2.09 20.56 1.32
N THR A 216 -3.09 21.35 0.96
CA THR A 216 -2.92 22.60 0.23
C THR A 216 -2.66 23.74 1.21
N LYS A 217 -2.14 24.86 0.69
CA LYS A 217 -2.03 26.11 1.45
C LYS A 217 -3.37 26.66 1.97
N MET A 218 -4.52 26.18 1.46
CA MET A 218 -5.85 26.58 1.93
C MET A 218 -6.19 25.96 3.29
N THR A 219 -5.52 24.85 3.63
CA THR A 219 -5.65 24.17 4.92
C THR A 219 -4.24 23.95 5.48
N PRO A 220 -3.62 25.00 6.06
CA PRO A 220 -2.33 24.85 6.72
C PRO A 220 -2.49 24.08 8.03
N GLY A 221 -1.41 23.42 8.44
CA GLY A 221 -1.39 22.68 9.69
C GLY A 221 -0.49 21.46 9.66
N THR A 222 -0.56 20.70 10.75
CA THR A 222 0.15 19.43 10.91
C THR A 222 -0.80 18.28 10.64
N TYR A 223 -0.39 17.39 9.74
CA TYR A 223 -1.14 16.25 9.28
C TYR A 223 -0.34 14.99 9.59
N ALA A 224 -0.98 14.05 10.28
CA ALA A 224 -0.40 12.73 10.52
C ALA A 224 -1.41 11.64 10.19
N GLY A 225 -0.94 10.55 9.62
CA GLY A 225 -1.77 9.37 9.41
C GLY A 225 -0.94 8.12 9.36
N TYR A 226 -1.53 7.01 9.80
CA TYR A 226 -0.78 5.78 10.03
C TYR A 226 -1.38 4.57 9.32
N PHE A 227 -0.48 3.76 8.76
CA PHE A 227 -0.78 2.46 8.16
C PHE A 227 -0.06 1.38 8.95
N ARG A 228 -0.79 0.40 9.47
CA ARG A 228 -0.19 -0.75 10.17
C ARG A 228 0.15 -1.89 9.22
N GLU A 229 -0.79 -2.21 8.33
CA GLU A 229 -0.69 -3.38 7.47
C GLU A 229 -1.54 -3.21 6.21
N ILE A 230 -1.04 -3.77 5.09
CA ILE A 230 -1.78 -3.99 3.84
C ILE A 230 -1.88 -5.50 3.62
N ASN A 231 -3.09 -6.01 3.40
CA ASN A 231 -3.32 -7.41 3.06
C ASN A 231 -3.96 -7.51 1.69
N VAL A 232 -3.40 -8.37 0.83
CA VAL A 232 -3.96 -8.70 -0.48
C VAL A 232 -4.17 -10.21 -0.54
N TYR A 233 -5.41 -10.63 -0.75
CA TYR A 233 -5.76 -12.03 -0.83
C TYR A 233 -6.90 -12.26 -1.81
N THR A 234 -6.86 -13.37 -2.52
CA THR A 234 -7.98 -13.86 -3.33
C THR A 234 -8.84 -14.74 -2.42
N GLU A 235 -10.16 -14.52 -2.37
CA GLU A 235 -11.03 -15.50 -1.75
C GLU A 235 -10.89 -16.80 -2.55
N GLN A 236 -10.37 -17.86 -1.92
CA GLN A 236 -10.45 -19.17 -2.56
C GLN A 236 -11.92 -19.52 -2.63
N GLU A 237 -12.46 -19.60 -3.85
CA GLU A 237 -13.77 -20.20 -4.08
C GLU A 237 -13.78 -21.56 -3.37
N GLY A 238 -14.62 -21.68 -2.34
CA GLY A 238 -14.76 -22.91 -1.59
C GLY A 238 -15.15 -24.04 -2.52
N TYR A 239 -14.32 -25.06 -2.60
CA TYR A 239 -14.66 -26.35 -3.19
C TYR A 239 -15.70 -27.08 -2.35
#